data_AF-A0A8J7TMA0-F1
#
_entry.id   AF-A0A8J7TMA0-F1
#
_cell.length_a   1.000
_cell.length_b   1.000
_cell.length_c   1.000
_cell.angle_alpha   90.00
_cell.angle_beta   90.00
_cell.angle_gamma   90.00
#
_symmetry.space_group_name_H-M   'P 1'
#
loop_
_entity.id
_entity.type
_entity.pdbx_description
1 polymer ?
#
loop_
_entity_poly.entity_id
_entity_poly.type
_entity_poly.pdbx_seq_one_letter_code
_entity_poly.pdbx_strand_id
1 'polypeptide(L)'
;MTKAVSTLTLQKCKKDGRKIVCLTAYDYSMAKILDRAGVDLILVGDSLAMVALGHRTTHAVTMEEMLHHTRAVTRGVSTAMVVADLPFMSYQVDVTQAIMNAGRFVKEAQAHAVKLEGATKLNLEIIERLTGMGIPVMGHLGYTPQAIHGLGGARVQGRSADEAIKLVEEAKALEKAGCFSVVLEMVPTAVAKLVTEKLAIPTIGIGAGNSCDGQILVTDDLLGKFTDFLPRFVRRYADLSSVCQEAVANYAADVKSGDFPNASESFLFPREEEALLSKKVEAEV
;
A
#
# COMPACT_ATOMS: atom_id res chain seq x y z
N MET A 1 -11.77 -1.11 -23.44
CA MET A 1 -10.69 -1.00 -22.43
C MET A 1 -11.20 -0.10 -21.32
N THR A 2 -11.17 -0.55 -20.08
CA THR A 2 -11.49 0.28 -18.91
C THR A 2 -10.48 1.44 -18.85
N LYS A 3 -10.96 2.66 -18.63
CA LYS A 3 -10.09 3.85 -18.62
C LYS A 3 -9.28 3.87 -17.32
N ALA A 4 -7.96 4.00 -17.42
CA ALA A 4 -7.08 4.12 -16.25
C ALA A 4 -7.49 5.28 -15.34
N VAL A 5 -7.43 5.06 -14.03
CA VAL A 5 -7.70 6.07 -13.00
C VAL A 5 -6.60 7.12 -13.03
N SER A 6 -7.01 8.38 -12.97
CA SER A 6 -6.14 9.55 -12.98
C SER A 6 -6.56 10.55 -11.91
N THR A 7 -5.73 11.56 -11.65
CA THR A 7 -6.08 12.67 -10.74
C THR A 7 -7.44 13.31 -11.07
N LEU A 8 -7.73 13.51 -12.36
CA LEU A 8 -9.03 14.02 -12.83
C LEU A 8 -10.19 13.05 -12.54
N THR A 9 -9.93 11.75 -12.65
CA THR A 9 -10.93 10.72 -12.31
C THR A 9 -11.30 10.81 -10.83
N LEU A 10 -10.30 10.91 -9.95
CA LEU A 10 -10.49 11.02 -8.50
C LEU A 10 -11.19 12.33 -8.10
N GLN A 11 -10.83 13.44 -8.74
CA GLN A 11 -11.49 14.72 -8.53
C GLN A 11 -12.98 14.66 -8.93
N LYS A 12 -13.29 13.95 -10.03
CA LYS A 12 -14.67 13.66 -10.42
C LYS A 12 -15.39 12.79 -9.39
N CYS A 13 -14.73 11.79 -8.80
CA CYS A 13 -15.33 10.97 -7.73
C CYS A 13 -15.81 11.82 -6.55
N LYS A 14 -14.96 12.75 -6.08
CA LYS A 14 -15.35 13.70 -5.02
C LYS A 14 -16.55 14.55 -5.45
N LYS A 15 -16.50 15.15 -6.64
CA LYS A 15 -17.58 16.01 -7.16
C LYS A 15 -18.92 15.26 -7.26
N ASP A 16 -18.87 14.01 -7.69
CA ASP A 16 -20.05 13.17 -7.90
C ASP A 16 -20.47 12.41 -6.62
N GLY A 17 -19.72 12.56 -5.51
CA GLY A 17 -19.97 11.86 -4.24
C GLY A 17 -19.67 10.35 -4.27
N ARG A 18 -19.00 9.84 -5.31
CA ARG A 18 -18.56 8.44 -5.38
C ARG A 18 -17.35 8.24 -4.46
N LYS A 19 -17.44 7.33 -3.50
CA LYS A 19 -16.32 7.02 -2.62
C LYS A 19 -15.16 6.37 -3.39
N ILE A 20 -13.95 6.81 -3.09
CA ILE A 20 -12.70 6.29 -3.65
C ILE A 20 -12.23 5.11 -2.81
N VAL A 21 -11.99 3.96 -3.46
CA VAL A 21 -11.45 2.77 -2.81
C VAL A 21 -9.94 2.73 -2.98
N CYS A 22 -9.21 2.80 -1.87
CA CYS A 22 -7.76 2.71 -1.86
C CYS A 22 -7.30 1.53 -1.00
N LEU A 23 -6.30 0.78 -1.46
CA LEU A 23 -5.70 -0.34 -0.73
C LEU A 23 -4.20 -0.39 -0.98
N THR A 24 -3.43 -0.95 -0.03
CA THR A 24 -2.00 -1.13 -0.24
C THR A 24 -1.68 -2.38 -1.08
N ALA A 25 -0.56 -2.39 -1.79
CA ALA A 25 -0.03 -3.62 -2.38
C ALA A 25 1.48 -3.57 -2.44
N TYR A 26 2.10 -4.76 -2.39
CA TYR A 26 3.56 -4.88 -2.34
C TYR A 26 4.12 -5.88 -3.36
N ASP A 27 3.25 -6.59 -4.08
CA ASP A 27 3.65 -7.57 -5.09
C ASP A 27 2.71 -7.59 -6.29
N TYR A 28 3.17 -8.24 -7.36
CA TYR A 28 2.47 -8.35 -8.64
C TYR A 28 1.11 -9.06 -8.53
N SER A 29 1.05 -10.16 -7.79
CA SER A 29 -0.12 -11.04 -7.76
C SER A 29 -1.26 -10.38 -6.98
N MET A 30 -0.94 -9.79 -5.82
CA MET A 30 -1.90 -9.02 -5.05
C MET A 30 -2.39 -7.80 -5.83
N ALA A 31 -1.48 -7.06 -6.48
CA ALA A 31 -1.85 -5.91 -7.31
C ALA A 31 -2.87 -6.27 -8.41
N LYS A 32 -2.70 -7.43 -9.07
CA LYS A 32 -3.68 -7.92 -10.06
C LYS A 32 -5.04 -8.25 -9.47
N ILE A 33 -5.08 -8.83 -8.27
CA ILE A 33 -6.33 -9.14 -7.58
C ILE A 33 -7.07 -7.83 -7.27
N LEU A 34 -6.37 -6.85 -6.70
CA LEU A 34 -6.95 -5.55 -6.35
C LEU A 34 -7.43 -4.77 -7.58
N ASP A 35 -6.63 -4.72 -8.64
CA ASP A 35 -6.99 -4.03 -9.89
C ASP A 35 -8.26 -4.63 -10.53
N ARG A 36 -8.35 -5.98 -10.56
CA ARG A 36 -9.54 -6.69 -11.06
C ARG A 36 -10.77 -6.52 -10.18
N ALA A 37 -10.57 -6.32 -8.87
CA ALA A 37 -11.64 -6.06 -7.92
C ALA A 37 -12.19 -4.62 -8.02
N GLY A 38 -11.59 -3.75 -8.84
CA GLY A 38 -12.06 -2.39 -9.06
C GLY A 38 -11.55 -1.38 -8.01
N VAL A 39 -10.40 -1.65 -7.38
CA VAL A 39 -9.72 -0.66 -6.53
C VAL A 39 -9.32 0.55 -7.37
N ASP A 40 -9.64 1.77 -6.91
CA ASP A 40 -9.32 3.01 -7.64
C ASP A 40 -7.84 3.38 -7.50
N LEU A 41 -7.28 3.20 -6.31
CA LEU A 41 -5.92 3.60 -5.92
C LEU A 41 -5.19 2.45 -5.23
N ILE A 42 -4.00 2.11 -5.73
CA ILE A 42 -3.11 1.16 -5.08
C ILE A 42 -1.91 1.94 -4.52
N LEU A 43 -1.75 1.91 -3.20
CA LEU A 43 -0.62 2.53 -2.52
C LEU A 43 0.49 1.49 -2.26
N VAL A 44 1.67 1.71 -2.82
CA VAL A 44 2.89 1.02 -2.39
C VAL A 44 3.45 1.79 -1.22
N GLY A 45 2.90 1.48 -0.04
CA GLY A 45 3.17 2.21 1.19
C GLY A 45 4.38 1.66 1.97
N ASP A 46 5.05 2.52 2.73
CA ASP A 46 6.17 2.13 3.60
C ASP A 46 5.76 1.18 4.73
N SER A 47 4.45 1.04 4.99
CA SER A 47 3.84 -0.07 5.75
C SER A 47 4.36 -1.47 5.36
N LEU A 48 4.85 -1.65 4.13
CA LEU A 48 5.53 -2.87 3.67
C LEU A 48 6.70 -3.28 4.57
N ALA A 49 7.37 -2.30 5.20
CA ALA A 49 8.44 -2.55 6.14
C ALA A 49 8.01 -3.54 7.23
N MET A 50 6.78 -3.38 7.71
CA MET A 50 6.24 -4.18 8.81
C MET A 50 5.58 -5.45 8.28
N VAL A 51 4.61 -5.30 7.36
CA VAL A 51 3.74 -6.43 6.97
C VAL A 51 4.39 -7.38 5.95
N ALA A 52 5.38 -6.92 5.19
CA ALA A 52 6.07 -7.72 4.19
C ALA A 52 7.51 -8.05 4.58
N LEU A 53 8.24 -7.12 5.23
CA LEU A 53 9.66 -7.30 5.58
C LEU A 53 9.91 -7.60 7.07
N GLY A 54 8.89 -7.54 7.92
CA GLY A 54 9.01 -7.91 9.34
C GLY A 54 9.81 -6.92 10.20
N HIS A 55 10.04 -5.69 9.71
CA HIS A 55 10.60 -4.62 10.52
C HIS A 55 9.62 -4.18 11.62
N ARG A 56 10.16 -3.66 12.72
CA ARG A 56 9.35 -3.16 13.84
C ARG A 56 8.66 -1.83 13.52
N THR A 57 9.22 -1.03 12.61
CA THR A 57 8.71 0.29 12.23
C THR A 57 8.98 0.54 10.74
N THR A 58 8.29 1.50 10.15
CA THR A 58 8.50 1.91 8.75
C THR A 58 9.83 2.61 8.49
N HIS A 59 10.57 3.02 9.53
CA HIS A 59 11.84 3.76 9.35
C HIS A 59 12.95 2.94 8.72
N ALA A 60 12.86 1.61 8.83
CA ALA A 60 13.90 0.72 8.34
C ALA A 60 13.85 0.52 6.81
N VAL A 61 12.72 0.81 6.16
CA VAL A 61 12.59 0.59 4.72
C VAL A 61 13.42 1.60 3.94
N THR A 62 14.13 1.08 2.96
CA THR A 62 15.03 1.85 2.11
C THR A 62 14.34 2.30 0.82
N MET A 63 14.93 3.29 0.16
CA MET A 63 14.52 3.68 -1.20
C MET A 63 14.54 2.50 -2.18
N GLU A 64 15.53 1.61 -2.10
CA GLU A 64 15.68 0.48 -3.04
C GLU A 64 14.60 -0.58 -2.84
N GLU A 65 14.21 -0.87 -1.60
CA GLU A 65 13.09 -1.76 -1.29
C GLU A 65 11.77 -1.16 -1.81
N MET A 66 11.53 0.13 -1.55
CA MET A 66 10.33 0.80 -2.05
C MET A 66 10.26 0.78 -3.59
N LEU A 67 11.37 1.04 -4.28
CA LEU A 67 11.44 0.96 -5.75
C LEU A 67 11.23 -0.47 -6.25
N HIS A 68 11.77 -1.48 -5.57
CA HIS A 68 11.59 -2.88 -5.90
C HIS A 68 10.10 -3.29 -5.85
N HIS A 69 9.44 -3.04 -4.71
CA HIS A 69 8.03 -3.37 -4.54
C HIS A 69 7.15 -2.56 -5.48
N THR A 70 7.48 -1.29 -5.72
CA THR A 70 6.74 -0.45 -6.67
C THR A 70 6.80 -1.02 -8.09
N ARG A 71 7.99 -1.46 -8.57
CA ARG A 71 8.12 -2.14 -9.87
C ARG A 71 7.29 -3.42 -9.95
N ALA A 72 7.21 -4.18 -8.88
CA ALA A 72 6.42 -5.41 -8.86
C ALA A 72 4.92 -5.12 -8.99
N VAL A 73 4.43 -4.14 -8.23
CA VAL A 73 3.03 -3.72 -8.22
C VAL A 73 2.61 -3.11 -9.55
N THR A 74 3.39 -2.19 -10.12
CA THR A 74 3.00 -1.50 -11.36
C THR A 74 2.85 -2.45 -12.55
N ARG A 75 3.62 -3.55 -12.60
CA ARG A 75 3.44 -4.63 -13.59
C ARG A 75 2.09 -5.35 -13.48
N GLY A 76 1.50 -5.36 -12.28
CA GLY A 76 0.24 -6.04 -11.99
C GLY A 76 -1.01 -5.19 -12.20
N VAL A 77 -0.86 -3.89 -12.48
CA VAL A 77 -1.98 -2.94 -12.55
C VAL A 77 -2.26 -2.52 -13.98
N SER A 78 -3.53 -2.53 -14.36
CA SER A 78 -4.00 -2.08 -15.69
C SER A 78 -4.90 -0.84 -15.62
N THR A 79 -5.64 -0.66 -14.51
CA THR A 79 -6.66 0.39 -14.39
C THR A 79 -6.41 1.31 -13.18
N ALA A 80 -6.09 0.76 -12.00
CA ALA A 80 -5.91 1.54 -10.79
C ALA A 80 -4.74 2.55 -10.90
N MET A 81 -4.83 3.64 -10.15
CA MET A 81 -3.71 4.58 -10.04
C MET A 81 -2.73 4.08 -8.96
N VAL A 82 -1.48 3.81 -9.35
CA VAL A 82 -0.42 3.40 -8.41
C VAL A 82 0.28 4.63 -7.83
N VAL A 83 0.25 4.74 -6.50
CA VAL A 83 0.95 5.78 -5.73
C VAL A 83 2.08 5.11 -4.95
N ALA A 84 3.28 5.68 -4.95
CA ALA A 84 4.41 5.14 -4.18
C ALA A 84 4.79 6.08 -3.03
N ASP A 85 5.02 5.53 -1.84
CA ASP A 85 5.53 6.31 -0.72
C ASP A 85 6.99 6.69 -0.91
N LEU A 86 7.31 7.96 -0.61
CA LEU A 86 8.66 8.38 -0.32
C LEU A 86 8.98 7.95 1.13
N PRO A 87 9.93 6.99 1.33
CA PRO A 87 10.26 6.51 2.67
C PRO A 87 10.99 7.57 3.50
N PHE A 88 11.11 7.34 4.81
CA PHE A 88 11.82 8.24 5.72
C PHE A 88 13.23 8.59 5.22
N MET A 89 13.66 9.84 5.42
CA MET A 89 14.91 10.43 4.93
C MET A 89 15.08 10.52 3.41
N SER A 90 14.08 10.12 2.59
CA SER A 90 14.18 10.25 1.13
C SER A 90 13.77 11.63 0.60
N TYR A 91 13.07 12.44 1.40
CA TYR A 91 12.59 13.76 1.00
C TYR A 91 12.80 14.85 2.05
N GLN A 92 13.13 14.49 3.29
CA GLN A 92 13.26 15.41 4.41
C GLN A 92 14.61 16.14 4.45
N VAL A 93 15.59 15.72 3.65
CA VAL A 93 16.95 16.31 3.64
C VAL A 93 16.93 17.65 2.90
N ASP A 94 16.57 17.63 1.62
CA ASP A 94 16.45 18.82 0.79
C ASP A 94 15.57 18.58 -0.44
N VAL A 95 15.24 19.66 -1.14
CA VAL A 95 14.37 19.67 -2.33
C VAL A 95 14.97 18.86 -3.49
N THR A 96 16.29 18.92 -3.68
CA THR A 96 16.96 18.24 -4.80
C THR A 96 16.88 16.73 -4.64
N GLN A 97 17.19 16.23 -3.44
CA GLN A 97 17.11 14.81 -3.14
C GLN A 97 15.67 14.29 -3.28
N ALA A 98 14.69 15.04 -2.76
CA ALA A 98 13.28 14.69 -2.89
C ALA A 98 12.83 14.57 -4.36
N ILE A 99 13.21 15.54 -5.20
CA ILE A 99 12.92 15.52 -6.64
C ILE A 99 13.55 14.31 -7.32
N MET A 100 14.83 14.04 -7.03
CA MET A 100 15.53 12.89 -7.61
C MET A 100 14.83 11.58 -7.21
N ASN A 101 14.54 11.38 -5.93
CA ASN A 101 13.89 10.17 -5.43
C ASN A 101 12.47 9.99 -5.99
N ALA A 102 11.66 11.04 -6.04
CA ALA A 102 10.33 10.98 -6.66
C ALA A 102 10.42 10.67 -8.17
N GLY A 103 11.39 11.27 -8.86
CA GLY A 103 11.68 10.99 -10.26
C GLY A 103 12.04 9.53 -10.51
N ARG A 104 12.76 8.87 -9.58
CA ARG A 104 13.05 7.43 -9.65
C ARG A 104 11.78 6.57 -9.56
N PHE A 105 10.84 6.90 -8.68
CA PHE A 105 9.57 6.17 -8.61
C PHE A 105 8.78 6.22 -9.92
N VAL A 106 8.72 7.38 -10.56
CA VAL A 106 8.05 7.52 -11.86
C VAL A 106 8.85 6.82 -12.97
N LYS A 107 10.15 7.10 -13.07
CA LYS A 107 10.98 6.64 -14.20
C LYS A 107 11.37 5.16 -14.10
N GLU A 108 11.84 4.72 -12.95
CA GLU A 108 12.36 3.36 -12.75
C GLU A 108 11.26 2.38 -12.32
N ALA A 109 10.33 2.86 -11.49
CA ALA A 109 9.29 2.01 -10.91
C ALA A 109 7.91 2.15 -11.57
N GLN A 110 7.75 3.11 -12.48
CA GLN A 110 6.50 3.34 -13.24
C GLN A 110 5.31 3.71 -12.35
N ALA A 111 5.54 4.28 -11.17
CA ALA A 111 4.47 4.82 -10.34
C ALA A 111 3.80 6.01 -11.05
N HIS A 112 2.49 6.17 -10.86
CA HIS A 112 1.74 7.28 -11.44
C HIS A 112 1.81 8.55 -10.58
N ALA A 113 2.15 8.40 -9.29
CA ALA A 113 2.28 9.48 -8.33
C ALA A 113 3.14 9.07 -7.13
N VAL A 114 3.51 10.04 -6.31
CA VAL A 114 4.19 9.81 -5.03
C VAL A 114 3.36 10.30 -3.84
N LYS A 115 3.56 9.72 -2.66
CA LYS A 115 3.03 10.20 -1.38
C LYS A 115 4.16 10.63 -0.45
N LEU A 116 3.96 11.72 0.30
CA LEU A 116 4.87 12.17 1.35
C LEU A 116 4.11 12.69 2.57
N GLU A 117 4.75 12.62 3.74
CA GLU A 117 4.13 12.91 5.04
C GLU A 117 4.51 14.28 5.59
N GLY A 118 3.48 15.01 6.07
CA GLY A 118 3.60 16.31 6.72
C GLY A 118 3.45 17.51 5.77
N ALA A 119 3.32 18.70 6.36
CA ALA A 119 3.16 19.99 5.67
C ALA A 119 4.17 21.04 6.14
N THR A 120 5.41 20.63 6.42
CA THR A 120 6.48 21.58 6.73
C THR A 120 6.74 22.52 5.55
N LYS A 121 7.43 23.65 5.79
CA LYS A 121 7.81 24.57 4.71
C LYS A 121 8.62 23.86 3.60
N LEU A 122 9.52 22.96 3.98
CA LEU A 122 10.29 22.15 3.03
C LEU A 122 9.38 21.22 2.23
N ASN A 123 8.42 20.54 2.90
CA ASN A 123 7.47 19.67 2.22
C ASN A 123 6.64 20.42 1.18
N LEU A 124 6.13 21.60 1.53
CA LEU A 124 5.34 22.43 0.62
C LEU A 124 6.16 22.86 -0.60
N GLU A 125 7.41 23.26 -0.41
CA GLU A 125 8.34 23.58 -1.51
C GLU A 125 8.59 22.36 -2.41
N ILE A 126 8.82 21.18 -1.82
CA ILE A 126 8.97 19.93 -2.57
C ILE A 126 7.74 19.64 -3.43
N ILE A 127 6.54 19.72 -2.85
CA ILE A 127 5.28 19.44 -3.55
C ILE A 127 5.10 20.39 -4.74
N GLU A 128 5.33 21.69 -4.54
CA GLU A 128 5.23 22.69 -5.62
C GLU A 128 6.19 22.37 -6.78
N ARG A 129 7.43 21.96 -6.45
CA ARG A 129 8.43 21.61 -7.47
C ARG A 129 8.09 20.30 -8.20
N LEU A 130 7.67 19.27 -7.48
CA LEU A 130 7.28 17.98 -8.06
C LEU A 130 6.07 18.14 -9.00
N THR A 131 5.05 18.85 -8.54
CA THR A 131 3.82 19.09 -9.31
C THR A 131 4.10 19.97 -10.54
N GLY A 132 4.95 21.00 -10.40
CA GLY A 132 5.43 21.80 -11.53
C GLY A 132 6.24 21.00 -12.57
N MET A 133 6.86 19.89 -12.16
CA MET A 133 7.53 18.92 -13.06
C MET A 133 6.59 17.86 -13.63
N GLY A 134 5.30 17.90 -13.29
CA GLY A 134 4.30 16.95 -13.75
C GLY A 134 4.24 15.65 -12.95
N ILE A 135 4.87 15.57 -11.77
CA ILE A 135 4.75 14.43 -10.85
C ILE A 135 3.59 14.71 -9.88
N PRO A 136 2.47 13.96 -9.94
CA PRO A 136 1.38 14.15 -9.00
C PRO A 136 1.79 13.73 -7.59
N VAL A 137 1.38 14.51 -6.58
CA VAL A 137 1.69 14.24 -5.18
C VAL A 137 0.41 14.06 -4.35
N MET A 138 0.36 12.98 -3.58
CA MET A 138 -0.61 12.76 -2.52
C MET A 138 0.01 13.23 -1.20
N GLY A 139 -0.65 14.15 -0.50
CA GLY A 139 -0.20 14.56 0.83
C GLY A 139 -0.64 13.58 1.90
N HIS A 140 -0.01 13.59 3.07
CA HIS A 140 -0.42 12.81 4.24
C HIS A 140 -0.35 13.65 5.52
N LEU A 141 -1.49 13.79 6.22
CA LEU A 141 -1.65 14.50 7.49
C LEU A 141 -2.35 13.63 8.54
N GLY A 142 -2.34 14.14 9.78
CA GLY A 142 -2.78 13.39 10.94
C GLY A 142 -1.59 12.66 11.55
N TYR A 143 -1.78 11.41 11.96
CA TYR A 143 -0.67 10.59 12.42
C TYR A 143 0.18 10.19 11.22
N THR A 144 1.41 10.68 11.16
CA THR A 144 2.39 10.37 10.12
C THR A 144 3.42 9.39 10.67
N PRO A 145 3.36 8.08 10.35
CA PRO A 145 4.20 7.04 10.96
C PRO A 145 5.71 7.33 10.89
N GLN A 146 6.20 8.05 9.88
CA GLN A 146 7.62 8.44 9.78
C GLN A 146 8.05 9.44 10.87
N ALA A 147 7.10 10.05 11.59
CA ALA A 147 7.35 10.93 12.71
C ALA A 147 7.03 10.28 14.07
N ILE A 148 6.87 8.95 14.14
CA ILE A 148 6.41 8.22 15.34
C ILE A 148 7.16 8.62 16.62
N HIS A 149 8.48 8.80 16.55
CA HIS A 149 9.31 9.17 17.69
C HIS A 149 9.08 10.63 18.12
N GLY A 150 8.91 11.55 17.17
CA GLY A 150 8.56 12.94 17.45
C GLY A 150 7.14 13.09 17.99
N LEU A 151 6.22 12.22 17.58
CA LEU A 151 4.83 12.18 18.05
C LEU A 151 4.65 11.44 19.39
N GLY A 152 5.69 10.72 19.85
CA GLY A 152 5.62 9.92 21.09
C GLY A 152 4.71 8.69 20.96
N GLY A 153 4.72 8.06 19.79
CA GLY A 153 3.96 6.85 19.45
C GLY A 153 2.72 7.09 18.58
N ALA A 154 1.98 6.01 18.31
CA ALA A 154 0.73 6.05 17.55
C ALA A 154 -0.38 6.76 18.35
N ARG A 155 -0.63 8.04 18.02
CA ARG A 155 -1.59 8.89 18.74
C ARG A 155 -2.53 9.57 17.76
N VAL A 156 -3.80 9.66 18.16
CA VAL A 156 -4.83 10.44 17.47
C VAL A 156 -4.41 11.92 17.44
N GLN A 157 -4.48 12.54 16.26
CA GLN A 157 -4.14 13.96 16.04
C GLN A 157 -5.41 14.81 15.87
N GLY A 158 -5.37 16.10 16.22
CA GLY A 158 -6.54 16.97 16.10
C GLY A 158 -7.52 16.79 17.26
N ARG A 159 -7.02 16.54 18.47
CA ARG A 159 -7.85 16.27 19.67
C ARG A 159 -8.37 17.54 20.33
N SER A 160 -7.74 18.68 20.08
CA SER A 160 -8.17 20.00 20.53
C SER A 160 -8.62 20.86 19.33
N ALA A 161 -9.33 21.95 19.60
CA ALA A 161 -9.72 22.90 18.56
C ALA A 161 -8.50 23.50 17.85
N ASP A 162 -7.45 23.85 18.59
CA ASP A 162 -6.22 24.42 18.03
C ASP A 162 -5.48 23.42 17.12
N GLU A 163 -5.37 22.17 17.54
CA GLU A 163 -4.79 21.11 16.68
C GLU A 163 -5.64 20.88 15.43
N ALA A 164 -6.97 20.93 15.55
CA ALA A 164 -7.88 20.77 14.42
C ALA A 164 -7.78 21.94 13.43
N ILE A 165 -7.68 23.18 13.92
CA ILE A 165 -7.45 24.38 13.09
C ILE A 165 -6.14 24.23 12.34
N LYS A 166 -5.06 23.88 13.05
CA LYS A 166 -3.75 23.65 12.44
C LYS A 166 -3.81 22.59 11.33
N LEU A 167 -4.49 21.48 11.55
CA LEU A 167 -4.64 20.41 10.57
C LEU A 167 -5.41 20.88 9.32
N VAL A 168 -6.44 21.72 9.49
CA VAL A 168 -7.16 22.34 8.36
C VAL A 168 -6.26 23.31 7.58
N GLU A 169 -5.43 24.10 8.26
CA GLU A 169 -4.48 25.02 7.63
C GLU A 169 -3.40 24.27 6.85
N GLU A 170 -2.81 23.22 7.44
CA GLU A 170 -1.85 22.35 6.79
C GLU A 170 -2.45 21.66 5.57
N ALA A 171 -3.69 21.18 5.67
CA ALA A 171 -4.38 20.53 4.55
C ALA A 171 -4.60 21.49 3.37
N LYS A 172 -5.01 22.74 3.65
CA LYS A 172 -5.13 23.80 2.64
C LYS A 172 -3.78 24.18 2.05
N ALA A 173 -2.72 24.17 2.86
CA ALA A 173 -1.37 24.45 2.37
C ALA A 173 -0.90 23.37 1.39
N LEU A 174 -1.14 22.08 1.69
CA LEU A 174 -0.87 20.97 0.77
C LEU A 174 -1.65 21.09 -0.54
N GLU A 175 -2.94 21.40 -0.46
CA GLU A 175 -3.77 21.65 -1.65
C GLU A 175 -3.20 22.80 -2.49
N LYS A 176 -2.88 23.93 -1.85
CA LYS A 176 -2.30 25.10 -2.53
C LYS A 176 -0.94 24.78 -3.17
N ALA A 177 -0.12 23.94 -2.54
CA ALA A 177 1.17 23.51 -3.08
C ALA A 177 1.01 22.57 -4.30
N GLY A 178 -0.17 22.00 -4.53
CA GLY A 178 -0.49 21.22 -5.72
C GLY A 178 -0.77 19.75 -5.48
N CYS A 179 -0.95 19.31 -4.22
CA CYS A 179 -1.39 17.93 -3.96
C CYS A 179 -2.69 17.62 -4.69
N PHE A 180 -2.80 16.44 -5.31
CA PHE A 180 -4.05 16.02 -5.97
C PHE A 180 -5.03 15.36 -5.01
N SER A 181 -4.56 14.91 -3.84
CA SER A 181 -5.36 14.33 -2.75
C SER A 181 -4.57 14.38 -1.44
N VAL A 182 -5.25 14.17 -0.31
CA VAL A 182 -4.62 14.14 1.02
C VAL A 182 -5.14 12.94 1.83
N VAL A 183 -4.22 12.13 2.36
CA VAL A 183 -4.53 11.10 3.36
C VAL A 183 -4.72 11.76 4.73
N LEU A 184 -5.76 11.36 5.45
CA LEU A 184 -6.01 11.75 6.84
C LEU A 184 -5.97 10.47 7.71
N GLU A 185 -4.92 10.35 8.53
CA GLU A 185 -4.70 9.18 9.37
C GLU A 185 -4.91 9.47 10.86
N MET A 186 -5.70 8.63 11.53
CA MET A 186 -6.00 8.74 12.97
C MET A 186 -6.45 10.15 13.39
N VAL A 187 -7.42 10.71 12.67
CA VAL A 187 -8.03 12.03 12.93
C VAL A 187 -9.48 11.87 13.41
N PRO A 188 -9.96 12.60 14.42
CA PRO A 188 -11.36 12.55 14.83
C PRO A 188 -12.32 12.83 13.66
N THR A 189 -13.42 12.09 13.60
CA THR A 189 -14.36 12.14 12.47
C THR A 189 -14.90 13.55 12.18
N ALA A 190 -15.13 14.36 13.21
CA ALA A 190 -15.58 15.75 13.05
C ALA A 190 -14.51 16.62 12.36
N VAL A 191 -13.23 16.42 12.69
CA VAL A 191 -12.10 17.16 12.10
C VAL A 191 -11.88 16.69 10.67
N ALA A 192 -11.88 15.38 10.42
CA ALA A 192 -11.74 14.83 9.06
C ALA A 192 -12.87 15.29 8.13
N LYS A 193 -14.11 15.34 8.63
CA LYS A 193 -15.25 15.92 7.91
C LYS A 193 -15.00 17.39 7.55
N LEU A 194 -14.58 18.20 8.53
CA LEU A 194 -14.29 19.62 8.31
C LEU A 194 -13.21 19.82 7.24
N VAL A 195 -12.11 19.08 7.31
CA VAL A 195 -11.05 19.14 6.29
C VAL A 195 -11.60 18.75 4.91
N THR A 196 -12.35 17.66 4.83
CA THR A 196 -12.92 17.15 3.57
C THR A 196 -13.84 18.17 2.90
N GLU A 197 -14.67 18.87 3.68
CA GLU A 197 -15.56 19.93 3.20
C GLU A 197 -14.82 21.21 2.78
N LYS A 198 -13.63 21.47 3.34
CA LYS A 198 -12.85 22.68 3.05
C LYS A 198 -11.91 22.53 1.85
N LEU A 199 -11.53 21.31 1.48
CA LEU A 199 -10.68 21.04 0.32
C LEU A 199 -11.50 20.79 -0.94
N ALA A 200 -11.02 21.28 -2.08
CA ALA A 200 -11.50 20.93 -3.41
C ALA A 200 -10.92 19.59 -3.91
N ILE A 201 -9.76 19.17 -3.39
CA ILE A 201 -9.16 17.86 -3.68
C ILE A 201 -9.72 16.74 -2.78
N PRO A 202 -9.70 15.46 -3.24
CA PRO A 202 -10.15 14.32 -2.45
C PRO A 202 -9.35 14.09 -1.16
N THR A 203 -10.05 13.74 -0.09
CA THR A 203 -9.45 13.20 1.14
C THR A 203 -9.61 11.68 1.21
N ILE A 204 -8.56 10.97 1.62
CA ILE A 204 -8.57 9.53 1.83
C ILE A 204 -8.38 9.23 3.32
N GLY A 205 -9.38 8.63 3.96
CA GLY A 205 -9.35 8.36 5.40
C GLY A 205 -8.72 7.00 5.75
N ILE A 206 -7.98 6.95 6.85
CA ILE A 206 -7.62 5.71 7.55
C ILE A 206 -7.70 5.97 9.06
N GLY A 207 -8.70 5.38 9.71
CA GLY A 207 -9.04 5.76 11.08
C GLY A 207 -9.53 7.22 11.21
N ALA A 208 -10.10 7.79 10.14
CA ALA A 208 -10.62 9.17 10.10
C ALA A 208 -12.16 9.26 10.00
N GLY A 209 -12.86 8.13 10.19
CA GLY A 209 -14.31 8.02 9.98
C GLY A 209 -14.71 7.99 8.50
N ASN A 210 -16.02 7.97 8.23
CA ASN A 210 -16.59 7.76 6.89
C ASN A 210 -16.84 9.04 6.08
N SER A 211 -16.51 10.21 6.63
CA SER A 211 -16.76 11.51 5.99
C SER A 211 -15.77 11.85 4.88
N CYS A 212 -14.59 11.22 4.85
CA CYS A 212 -13.59 11.41 3.78
C CYS A 212 -14.12 10.96 2.41
N ASP A 213 -13.57 11.50 1.33
CA ASP A 213 -13.98 11.17 -0.05
C ASP A 213 -13.60 9.74 -0.46
N GLY A 214 -12.63 9.13 0.23
CA GLY A 214 -12.27 7.73 0.08
C GLY A 214 -11.76 7.12 1.38
N GLN A 215 -11.41 5.85 1.32
CA GLN A 215 -10.83 5.11 2.43
C GLN A 215 -9.63 4.30 1.97
N ILE A 216 -8.61 4.19 2.82
CA ILE A 216 -7.47 3.30 2.65
C ILE A 216 -7.34 2.36 3.84
N LEU A 217 -6.95 1.11 3.56
CA LEU A 217 -6.47 0.15 4.55
C LEU A 217 -5.21 -0.54 4.02
N VAL A 218 -4.36 -0.99 4.95
CA VAL A 218 -3.31 -1.96 4.64
C VAL A 218 -3.99 -3.28 4.23
N THR A 219 -3.67 -3.79 3.05
CA THR A 219 -4.35 -4.98 2.49
C THR A 219 -4.12 -6.23 3.35
N ASP A 220 -2.92 -6.40 3.91
CA ASP A 220 -2.59 -7.50 4.80
C ASP A 220 -3.42 -7.47 6.10
N ASP A 221 -3.73 -6.27 6.62
CA ASP A 221 -4.65 -6.10 7.76
C ASP A 221 -6.10 -6.41 7.35
N LEU A 222 -6.53 -5.91 6.19
CA LEU A 222 -7.88 -6.12 5.64
C LEU A 222 -8.18 -7.61 5.42
N LEU A 223 -7.22 -8.35 4.87
CA LEU A 223 -7.35 -9.78 4.56
C LEU A 223 -7.00 -10.70 5.73
N GLY A 224 -6.57 -10.15 6.86
CA GLY A 224 -6.18 -10.95 8.04
C GLY A 224 -4.92 -11.80 7.79
N LYS A 225 -4.03 -11.35 6.91
CA LYS A 225 -2.73 -12.00 6.66
C LYS A 225 -1.69 -11.59 7.71
N PHE A 226 -1.72 -10.33 8.14
CA PHE A 226 -0.87 -9.84 9.22
C PHE A 226 -1.58 -9.99 10.57
N THR A 227 -0.92 -10.65 11.52
CA THR A 227 -1.51 -11.03 12.82
C THR A 227 -0.83 -10.44 14.04
N ASP A 228 0.35 -9.84 13.87
CA ASP A 228 1.17 -9.36 14.99
C ASP A 228 0.54 -8.14 15.68
N PHE A 229 -0.24 -7.35 14.93
CA PHE A 229 -0.98 -6.21 15.45
C PHE A 229 -2.22 -5.96 14.58
N LEU A 230 -3.32 -5.53 15.22
CA LEU A 230 -4.54 -5.12 14.51
C LEU A 230 -4.95 -3.71 14.98
N PRO A 231 -4.84 -2.68 14.13
CA PRO A 231 -5.30 -1.34 14.48
C PRO A 231 -6.81 -1.32 14.71
N ARG A 232 -7.27 -0.56 15.72
CA ARG A 232 -8.69 -0.50 16.12
C ARG A 232 -9.65 -0.07 15.00
N PHE A 233 -9.17 0.69 14.02
CA PHE A 233 -9.98 1.18 12.90
C PHE A 233 -10.10 0.18 11.74
N VAL A 234 -9.41 -0.97 11.82
CA VAL A 234 -9.46 -1.99 10.76
C VAL A 234 -10.68 -2.89 10.96
N ARG A 235 -11.39 -3.15 9.86
CA ARG A 235 -12.30 -4.29 9.73
C ARG A 235 -11.63 -5.36 8.88
N ARG A 236 -11.52 -6.59 9.41
CA ARG A 236 -11.11 -7.76 8.62
C ARG A 236 -12.26 -8.23 7.73
N TYR A 237 -11.96 -8.49 6.47
CA TYR A 237 -12.88 -9.06 5.48
C TYR A 237 -12.57 -10.53 5.17
N ALA A 238 -11.41 -11.03 5.62
CA ALA A 238 -11.01 -12.43 5.58
C ALA A 238 -10.06 -12.75 6.75
N ASP A 239 -9.79 -14.04 6.97
CA ASP A 239 -8.74 -14.55 7.85
C ASP A 239 -7.80 -15.47 7.05
N LEU A 240 -6.97 -14.85 6.21
CA LEU A 240 -6.04 -15.60 5.37
C LEU A 240 -4.96 -16.32 6.19
N SER A 241 -4.63 -15.84 7.40
CA SER A 241 -3.67 -16.54 8.26
C SER A 241 -4.19 -17.92 8.63
N SER A 242 -5.43 -18.03 9.12
CA SER A 242 -6.03 -19.34 9.44
C SER A 242 -6.19 -20.22 8.21
N VAL A 243 -6.68 -19.67 7.08
CA VAL A 243 -6.86 -20.43 5.84
C VAL A 243 -5.52 -21.01 5.35
N CYS A 244 -4.45 -20.21 5.36
CA CYS A 244 -3.12 -20.68 4.97
C CYS A 244 -2.57 -21.74 5.93
N GLN A 245 -2.72 -21.54 7.25
CA GLN A 245 -2.26 -22.51 8.24
C GLN A 245 -2.97 -23.86 8.09
N GLU A 246 -4.29 -23.85 7.89
CA GLU A 246 -5.07 -25.06 7.65
C GLU A 246 -4.65 -25.76 6.36
N ALA A 247 -4.53 -25.03 5.25
CA ALA A 247 -4.10 -25.59 3.97
C ALA A 247 -2.70 -26.23 4.05
N VAL A 248 -1.75 -25.57 4.72
CA VAL A 248 -0.40 -26.10 4.93
C VAL A 248 -0.41 -27.32 5.86
N ALA A 249 -1.23 -27.32 6.90
CA ALA A 249 -1.37 -28.46 7.81
C ALA A 249 -1.96 -29.69 7.10
N ASN A 250 -2.97 -29.49 6.25
CA ASN A 250 -3.58 -30.54 5.44
C ASN A 250 -2.57 -31.12 4.45
N TYR A 251 -1.89 -30.26 3.67
CA TYR A 251 -0.81 -30.70 2.78
C TYR A 251 0.27 -31.50 3.51
N ALA A 252 0.68 -31.04 4.70
CA ALA A 252 1.65 -31.75 5.51
C ALA A 252 1.13 -33.12 6.01
N ALA A 253 -0.17 -33.26 6.26
CA ALA A 253 -0.80 -34.52 6.62
C ALA A 253 -0.83 -35.49 5.43
N ASP A 254 -1.16 -35.00 4.24
CA ASP A 254 -1.19 -35.80 3.01
C ASP A 254 0.21 -36.32 2.66
N VAL A 255 1.24 -35.47 2.78
CA VAL A 255 2.65 -35.89 2.58
C VAL A 255 3.08 -36.94 3.60
N LYS A 256 2.75 -36.76 4.88
CA LYS A 256 3.15 -37.69 5.96
C LYS A 256 2.45 -39.04 5.88
N SER A 257 1.22 -39.06 5.38
CA SER A 257 0.44 -40.29 5.18
C SER A 257 0.78 -40.98 3.86
N GLY A 258 1.44 -40.29 2.94
CA GLY A 258 1.70 -40.77 1.58
C GLY A 258 0.50 -40.64 0.65
N ASP A 259 -0.54 -39.89 1.03
CA ASP A 259 -1.68 -39.57 0.17
C ASP A 259 -1.33 -38.51 -0.89
N PHE A 260 -0.33 -37.66 -0.62
CA PHE A 260 0.27 -36.77 -1.61
C PHE A 260 1.76 -37.08 -1.87
N PRO A 261 2.20 -37.15 -3.14
CA PRO A 261 1.35 -37.21 -4.34
C PRO A 261 0.68 -38.58 -4.47
N ASN A 262 -0.58 -38.62 -4.90
CA ASN A 262 -1.23 -39.87 -5.29
C ASN A 262 -0.92 -40.24 -6.76
N ALA A 263 -1.50 -41.35 -7.24
CA ALA A 263 -1.27 -41.85 -8.60
C ALA A 263 -1.71 -40.87 -9.71
N SER A 264 -2.70 -40.01 -9.47
CA SER A 264 -3.15 -39.01 -10.45
C SER A 264 -2.25 -37.77 -10.51
N GLU A 265 -1.45 -37.56 -9.47
CA GLU A 265 -0.50 -36.46 -9.31
C GLU A 265 0.94 -36.89 -9.62
N SER A 266 1.10 -38.13 -10.06
CA SER A 266 2.39 -38.77 -10.33
C SER A 266 2.51 -39.18 -11.79
N PHE A 267 3.72 -39.07 -12.35
CA PHE A 267 4.00 -39.64 -13.66
C PHE A 267 4.29 -41.14 -13.52
N LEU A 268 3.62 -41.97 -14.32
CA LEU A 268 3.81 -43.42 -14.32
C LEU A 268 5.00 -43.81 -15.20
N PHE A 269 5.86 -44.71 -14.70
CA PHE A 269 6.90 -45.33 -15.52
C PHE A 269 6.31 -46.51 -16.31
N PRO A 270 6.60 -46.65 -17.62
CA PRO A 270 6.13 -47.82 -18.37
C PRO A 270 6.66 -49.11 -17.73
N ARG A 271 5.76 -50.05 -17.43
CA ARG A 271 6.11 -51.29 -16.72
C ARG A 271 7.23 -52.10 -17.41
N GLU A 272 7.27 -52.07 -18.74
CA GLU A 272 8.30 -52.76 -19.52
C GLU A 272 9.70 -52.15 -19.30
N GLU A 273 9.78 -50.82 -19.24
CA GLU A 273 11.02 -50.10 -18.94
C GLU A 273 11.42 -50.27 -17.46
N GLU A 274 10.45 -50.35 -16.55
CA GLU A 274 10.68 -50.62 -15.12
C GLU A 274 11.40 -51.95 -14.91
N ALA A 275 10.91 -53.00 -15.57
CA ALA A 275 11.52 -54.33 -15.50
C ALA A 275 12.94 -54.36 -16.11
N LEU A 276 13.18 -53.58 -17.16
CA LEU A 276 14.51 -53.47 -17.78
C LEU A 276 15.48 -52.69 -16.88
N LEU A 277 15.00 -51.62 -16.24
CA LEU A 277 15.77 -50.82 -15.29
C LEU A 277 16.30 -51.68 -14.15
N SER A 278 15.44 -52.46 -13.49
CA SER A 278 15.85 -53.34 -12.39
C SER A 278 16.95 -54.31 -12.80
N LYS A 279 16.80 -54.96 -13.97
CA LYS A 279 17.81 -55.89 -14.50
C LYS A 279 19.15 -55.22 -14.79
N LYS A 280 19.14 -53.99 -15.29
CA LYS A 280 20.38 -53.24 -15.58
C LYS A 280 21.09 -52.82 -14.29
N VAL A 281 20.35 -52.38 -13.27
CA VAL A 281 20.93 -52.00 -11.97
C VAL A 281 21.53 -53.21 -11.25
N GLU A 282 20.88 -54.37 -11.28
CA GLU A 282 21.41 -55.60 -10.66
C GLU A 282 22.65 -56.16 -11.37
N ALA A 283 22.84 -55.88 -12.66
CA ALA A 283 23.99 -56.34 -13.44
C ALA A 283 25.25 -55.47 -13.25
N GLU A 284 25.12 -54.28 -12.66
CA GLU A 284 26.22 -53.33 -12.40
C GLU A 284 26.73 -53.36 -10.95
N VAL A 285 26.11 -54.15 -10.06
CA VAL A 285 26.51 -54.39 -8.65
C VAL A 285 27.14 -55.77 -8.50
#